data_AF-A0A1L7LM28-F1
#
_entry.id   AF-A0A1L7LM28-F1
#
_cell.length_a   1.000
_cell.length_b   1.000
_cell.length_c   1.000
_cell.angle_alpha   90.00
_cell.angle_beta   90.00
_cell.angle_gamma   90.00
#
_symmetry.space_group_name_H-M   'P 1'
#
loop_
_entity.id
_entity.type
_entity.pdbx_description
1 polymer ?
#
loop_
_entity_poly.entity_id
_entity_poly.type
_entity_poly.pdbx_seq_one_letter_code
_entity_poly.pdbx_strand_id
1 'polypeptide(L)'
;MTAKALSIQLQSSEKTVYRLVKEINRLYFPNEIITKKKGSGFKLNKVFLTEELPKTEGDMFTPIKRQEKILEKLLLRSPKGVLIYDLGQEFYVSSSVIMKDKIEIQRQIDAFNLKISTRSGNIFIQGSETDIRRAIAGLVSAFSIIDIDDLSLSTQSAIFDSNLALFILKEIKKIEDHLNAELPYPYNVNIFSHLYIMVERLRKGNRKISQSLVRFNDNNNDEVLLTESCNVIKDISDYLGRKIDDIEIDYLYQYLYSSRFQLNSQQQKVQFSKRAVAITKFYLTEMEMTKWQKIDEQSPVFIDLANHISPLLRRLDSKIRIKIIC
;
A
#
# COMPACT_ATOMS: atom_id res chain seq x y z
N MET A 1 -25.23 14.60 -24.27
CA MET A 1 -24.63 15.34 -23.11
C MET A 1 -24.26 16.74 -23.54
N THR A 2 -24.42 17.75 -22.67
CA THR A 2 -24.01 19.14 -22.98
C THR A 2 -22.49 19.32 -22.87
N ALA A 3 -21.95 20.38 -23.49
CA ALA A 3 -20.54 20.74 -23.35
C ALA A 3 -20.16 20.99 -21.89
N LYS A 4 -21.04 21.68 -21.15
CA LYS A 4 -20.92 21.91 -19.70
C LYS A 4 -20.90 20.62 -18.88
N ALA A 5 -21.78 19.67 -19.19
CA ALA A 5 -21.80 18.38 -18.48
C ALA A 5 -20.51 17.59 -18.73
N LEU A 6 -20.05 17.52 -19.99
CA LEU A 6 -18.78 16.87 -20.35
C LEU A 6 -17.57 17.57 -19.72
N SER A 7 -17.56 18.90 -19.67
CA SER A 7 -16.44 19.66 -19.12
C SER A 7 -16.26 19.39 -17.62
N ILE A 8 -17.38 19.29 -16.89
CA ILE A 8 -17.39 18.90 -15.47
C ILE A 8 -16.86 17.48 -15.30
N GLN A 9 -17.40 16.51 -16.05
CA GLN A 9 -17.03 15.10 -15.90
C GLN A 9 -15.57 14.82 -16.29
N LEU A 10 -15.04 15.54 -17.29
CA LEU A 10 -13.66 15.40 -17.77
C LEU A 10 -12.68 16.34 -17.04
N GLN A 11 -13.14 17.15 -16.07
CA GLN A 11 -12.35 18.19 -15.41
C GLN A 11 -11.57 19.09 -16.40
N SER A 12 -12.25 19.51 -17.47
CA SER A 12 -11.68 20.34 -18.53
C SER A 12 -12.57 21.55 -18.82
N SER A 13 -12.14 22.48 -19.68
CA SER A 13 -12.97 23.61 -20.08
C SER A 13 -13.93 23.22 -21.23
N GLU A 14 -15.08 23.87 -21.34
CA GLU A 14 -16.01 23.64 -22.47
C GLU A 14 -15.32 23.84 -23.82
N LYS A 15 -14.41 24.82 -23.92
CA LYS A 15 -13.56 25.05 -25.11
C LYS A 15 -12.71 23.82 -25.47
N THR A 16 -12.20 23.10 -24.46
CA THR A 16 -11.44 21.86 -24.66
C THR A 16 -12.34 20.75 -25.19
N VAL A 17 -13.57 20.62 -24.66
CA VAL A 17 -14.56 19.67 -25.16
C VAL A 17 -14.87 19.92 -26.64
N TYR A 18 -15.14 21.17 -27.03
CA TYR A 18 -15.38 21.52 -28.44
C TYR A 18 -14.18 21.20 -29.34
N ARG A 19 -12.96 21.48 -28.88
CA ARG A 19 -11.72 21.15 -29.61
C ARG A 19 -11.58 19.64 -29.82
N LEU A 20 -11.75 18.85 -28.75
CA LEU A 20 -11.62 17.39 -28.80
C LEU A 20 -12.67 16.77 -29.72
N VAL A 21 -13.94 17.21 -29.65
CA VAL A 21 -14.99 16.72 -30.56
C VAL A 21 -14.63 16.98 -32.02
N LYS A 22 -14.09 18.16 -32.33
CA LYS A 22 -13.65 18.50 -33.69
C LYS A 22 -12.47 17.63 -34.13
N GLU A 23 -11.50 17.38 -33.25
CA GLU A 23 -10.35 16.50 -33.53
C GLU A 23 -10.80 15.06 -33.78
N ILE A 24 -11.71 14.54 -32.94
CA ILE A 24 -12.29 13.20 -33.11
C ILE A 24 -13.02 13.10 -34.46
N ASN A 25 -13.93 14.02 -34.77
CA ASN A 25 -14.65 13.98 -36.06
C ASN A 25 -13.70 14.07 -37.27
N ARG A 26 -12.55 14.74 -37.15
CA ARG A 26 -11.55 14.79 -38.23
C ARG A 26 -10.95 13.41 -38.54
N LEU A 27 -10.81 12.55 -37.54
CA LEU A 27 -10.27 11.18 -37.71
C LEU A 27 -11.25 10.26 -38.44
N TYR A 28 -12.54 10.59 -38.43
CA TYR A 28 -13.60 9.79 -39.04
C TYR A 28 -14.15 10.40 -40.34
N PHE A 29 -13.46 11.41 -40.89
CA PHE A 29 -13.84 12.04 -42.15
C PHE A 29 -13.98 11.00 -43.28
N PRO A 30 -15.06 11.03 -44.10
CA PRO A 30 -16.06 12.09 -44.25
C PRO A 30 -17.23 12.06 -43.26
N ASN A 31 -17.28 11.11 -42.33
CA ASN A 31 -18.37 10.95 -41.39
C ASN A 31 -18.15 11.76 -40.10
N GLU A 32 -19.25 12.21 -39.49
CA GLU A 32 -19.22 12.78 -38.12
C GLU A 32 -19.66 11.74 -37.10
N ILE A 33 -18.68 11.21 -36.35
CA ILE A 33 -18.95 10.23 -35.29
C ILE A 33 -19.60 10.87 -34.05
N ILE A 34 -19.29 12.13 -33.75
CA ILE A 34 -19.95 12.91 -32.69
C ILE A 34 -20.72 14.05 -33.32
N THR A 35 -22.04 13.93 -33.32
CA THR A 35 -22.95 14.95 -33.84
C THR A 35 -23.28 15.98 -32.77
N LYS A 36 -23.32 17.27 -33.16
CA LYS A 36 -23.71 18.38 -32.29
C LYS A 36 -25.08 18.88 -32.70
N LYS A 37 -26.05 18.87 -31.79
CA LYS A 37 -27.37 19.51 -31.99
C LYS A 37 -27.47 20.76 -31.13
N LYS A 38 -27.72 21.91 -31.78
CA LYS A 38 -27.89 23.21 -31.11
C LYS A 38 -28.99 23.09 -30.05
N GLY A 39 -28.69 23.40 -28.79
CA GLY A 39 -29.61 23.26 -27.66
C GLY A 39 -29.71 21.87 -27.01
N SER A 40 -29.19 20.80 -27.63
CA SER A 40 -29.29 19.42 -27.08
C SER A 40 -27.93 18.76 -26.77
N GLY A 41 -26.83 19.42 -27.10
CA GLY A 41 -25.47 18.93 -26.81
C GLY A 41 -24.92 17.97 -27.88
N PHE A 42 -24.07 17.05 -27.44
CA PHE A 42 -23.39 16.06 -28.27
C PHE A 42 -24.03 14.66 -28.16
N LYS A 43 -24.04 13.94 -29.29
CA LYS A 43 -24.49 12.56 -29.42
C LYS A 43 -23.52 11.75 -30.27
N LEU A 44 -23.11 10.58 -29.75
CA LEU A 44 -22.29 9.62 -30.49
C LEU A 44 -23.17 8.87 -31.52
N ASN A 45 -22.73 8.85 -32.77
CA ASN A 45 -23.33 8.06 -33.83
C ASN A 45 -22.64 6.69 -33.90
N LYS A 46 -23.26 5.69 -33.27
CA LYS A 46 -22.69 4.35 -33.13
C LYS A 46 -22.57 3.58 -34.46
N VAL A 47 -23.26 4.01 -35.52
CA VAL A 47 -23.27 3.34 -36.82
C VAL A 47 -21.90 3.41 -37.50
N PHE A 48 -21.07 4.41 -37.15
CA PHE A 48 -19.73 4.59 -37.71
C PHE A 48 -18.62 4.05 -36.81
N LEU A 49 -18.96 3.32 -35.74
CA LEU A 49 -17.97 2.60 -34.94
C LEU A 49 -17.59 1.32 -35.69
N THR A 50 -16.35 1.27 -36.17
CA THR A 50 -15.78 0.11 -36.89
C THR A 50 -15.32 -1.00 -35.96
N GLU A 51 -15.23 -0.72 -34.66
CA GLU A 51 -14.79 -1.65 -33.62
C GLU A 51 -15.84 -1.69 -32.49
N GLU A 52 -16.02 -2.87 -31.88
CA GLU A 52 -16.73 -2.93 -30.60
C GLU A 52 -15.98 -2.05 -29.61
N LEU A 53 -16.64 -1.02 -29.08
CA LEU A 53 -16.07 -0.22 -28.00
C LEU A 53 -15.70 -1.19 -26.88
N PRO A 54 -14.45 -1.13 -26.37
CA PRO A 54 -14.07 -1.98 -25.25
C PRO A 54 -15.11 -1.81 -24.16
N LYS A 55 -15.59 -2.94 -23.60
CA LYS A 55 -16.43 -2.94 -22.39
C LYS A 55 -15.57 -2.45 -21.22
N THR A 56 -15.28 -1.16 -21.20
CA THR A 56 -14.64 -0.51 -20.08
C THR A 56 -15.71 -0.20 -19.06
N GLU A 57 -15.50 -0.69 -17.84
CA GLU A 57 -16.19 -0.21 -16.66
C GLU A 57 -16.12 1.32 -16.67
N GLY A 58 -17.29 1.97 -16.68
CA GLY A 58 -17.41 3.41 -16.98
C GLY A 58 -16.59 4.33 -16.08
N ASP A 59 -16.04 3.81 -14.98
CA ASP A 59 -15.24 4.53 -13.99
C ASP A 59 -13.73 4.56 -14.27
N MET A 60 -13.20 3.69 -15.14
CA MET A 60 -11.75 3.55 -15.39
C MET A 60 -11.07 4.84 -15.91
N PHE A 61 -11.82 5.72 -16.59
CA PHE A 61 -11.27 6.93 -17.21
C PHE A 61 -11.62 8.23 -16.49
N THR A 62 -12.20 8.17 -15.29
CA THR A 62 -12.40 9.37 -14.48
C THR A 62 -11.05 9.95 -14.05
N PRO A 63 -10.93 11.28 -13.88
CA PRO A 63 -9.67 11.89 -13.42
C PRO A 63 -9.16 11.30 -12.10
N ILE A 64 -10.07 11.00 -11.17
CA ILE A 64 -9.74 10.39 -9.87
C ILE A 64 -9.19 8.99 -10.09
N LYS A 65 -9.89 8.13 -10.83
CA LYS A 65 -9.42 6.74 -11.04
C LYS A 65 -8.11 6.67 -11.80
N ARG A 66 -7.93 7.57 -12.77
CA ARG A 66 -6.66 7.76 -13.48
C ARG A 66 -5.54 8.15 -12.51
N GLN A 67 -5.76 9.13 -11.64
CA GLN A 67 -4.77 9.57 -10.65
C GLN A 67 -4.39 8.43 -9.69
N GLU A 68 -5.37 7.66 -9.19
CA GLU A 68 -5.14 6.47 -8.37
C GLU A 68 -4.24 5.45 -9.08
N LYS A 69 -4.55 5.13 -10.35
CA LYS A 69 -3.80 4.14 -11.13
C LYS A 69 -2.39 4.62 -11.49
N ILE A 70 -2.23 5.91 -11.81
CA ILE A 70 -0.90 6.51 -12.02
C ILE A 70 -0.10 6.44 -10.71
N LEU A 71 -0.68 6.84 -9.58
CA LEU A 71 -0.02 6.79 -8.28
C LEU A 71 0.44 5.36 -7.93
N GLU A 72 -0.46 4.39 -8.02
CA GLU A 72 -0.18 2.96 -7.78
C GLU A 72 1.01 2.50 -8.64
N LYS A 73 0.98 2.80 -9.94
CA LYS A 73 2.04 2.44 -10.89
C LYS A 73 3.38 3.09 -10.55
N LEU A 74 3.38 4.38 -10.19
CA LEU A 74 4.59 5.11 -9.83
C LEU A 74 5.20 4.62 -8.52
N LEU A 75 4.38 4.32 -7.50
CA LEU A 75 4.85 3.79 -6.23
C LEU A 75 5.46 2.39 -6.41
N LEU A 76 4.78 1.48 -7.12
CA LEU A 76 5.25 0.11 -7.32
C LEU A 76 6.54 0.05 -8.17
N ARG A 77 6.70 0.95 -9.14
CA ARG A 77 7.91 1.01 -10.00
C ARG A 77 9.02 1.92 -9.47
N SER A 78 8.75 2.74 -8.44
CA SER A 78 9.74 3.66 -7.89
C SER A 78 11.04 2.93 -7.58
N PRO A 79 12.20 3.44 -8.00
CA PRO A 79 12.46 4.80 -8.48
C PRO A 79 12.52 4.87 -10.01
N LYS A 80 12.23 3.75 -10.70
CA LYS A 80 12.20 3.72 -12.15
C LYS A 80 11.03 4.60 -12.61
N GLY A 81 11.32 5.44 -13.61
CA GLY A 81 10.31 6.28 -14.21
C GLY A 81 9.45 5.57 -15.22
N VAL A 82 8.30 6.18 -15.48
CA VAL A 82 7.40 5.84 -16.56
C VAL A 82 7.36 7.03 -17.50
N LEU A 83 7.35 6.79 -18.81
CA LEU A 83 7.23 7.85 -19.79
C LEU A 83 5.87 8.52 -19.66
N ILE A 84 5.88 9.85 -19.59
CA ILE A 84 4.65 10.67 -19.53
C ILE A 84 3.80 10.42 -20.79
N TYR A 85 4.46 10.20 -21.93
CA TYR A 85 3.78 9.86 -23.18
C TYR A 85 3.00 8.55 -23.06
N ASP A 86 3.61 7.48 -22.54
CA ASP A 86 2.97 6.17 -22.37
C ASP A 86 1.76 6.27 -21.44
N LEU A 87 1.88 7.02 -20.33
CA LEU A 87 0.74 7.29 -19.44
C LEU A 87 -0.37 8.05 -20.17
N GLY A 88 -0.02 9.01 -21.02
CA GLY A 88 -0.99 9.72 -21.85
C GLY A 88 -1.75 8.80 -22.80
N GLN A 89 -1.06 7.85 -23.44
CA GLN A 89 -1.68 6.86 -24.32
C GLN A 89 -2.59 5.90 -23.53
N GLU A 90 -2.11 5.36 -22.41
CA GLU A 90 -2.83 4.40 -21.57
C GLU A 90 -4.19 4.93 -21.07
N PHE A 91 -4.25 6.22 -20.74
CA PHE A 91 -5.48 6.86 -20.25
C PHE A 91 -6.17 7.76 -21.27
N TYR A 92 -5.73 7.74 -22.54
CA TYR A 92 -6.27 8.57 -23.62
C TYR A 92 -6.31 10.07 -23.30
N VAL A 93 -5.26 10.59 -22.65
CA VAL A 93 -5.13 12.01 -22.30
C VAL A 93 -3.80 12.59 -22.81
N SER A 94 -3.74 13.92 -22.97
CA SER A 94 -2.50 14.56 -23.37
C SER A 94 -1.47 14.58 -22.23
N SER A 95 -0.18 14.68 -22.57
CA SER A 95 0.91 14.83 -21.58
C SER A 95 0.70 16.01 -20.63
N SER A 96 0.04 17.08 -21.09
CA SER A 96 -0.30 18.23 -20.24
C SER A 96 -1.32 17.90 -19.15
N VAL A 97 -2.23 16.94 -19.40
CA VAL A 97 -3.20 16.46 -18.39
C VAL A 97 -2.46 15.61 -17.35
N ILE A 98 -1.58 14.71 -17.78
CA ILE A 98 -0.72 13.94 -16.87
C ILE A 98 0.12 14.87 -15.96
N MET A 99 0.64 15.96 -16.51
CA MET A 99 1.37 16.97 -15.71
C MET A 99 0.49 17.74 -14.71
N LYS A 100 -0.81 17.86 -14.97
CA LYS A 100 -1.76 18.39 -13.98
C LYS A 100 -2.05 17.35 -12.90
N ASP A 101 -2.28 16.09 -13.30
CA ASP A 101 -2.49 14.97 -12.37
C ASP A 101 -1.30 14.81 -11.41
N LYS A 102 -0.07 15.02 -11.88
CA LYS A 102 1.15 15.07 -11.04
C LYS A 102 1.00 15.97 -9.82
N ILE A 103 0.36 17.14 -9.95
CA ILE A 103 0.21 18.10 -8.84
C ILE A 103 -0.69 17.51 -7.76
N GLU A 104 -1.79 16.88 -8.17
CA GLU A 104 -2.72 16.27 -7.23
C GLU A 104 -2.12 15.03 -6.57
N ILE A 105 -1.43 14.19 -7.35
CA ILE A 105 -0.74 13.02 -6.81
C ILE A 105 0.37 13.45 -5.83
N GLN A 106 1.09 14.55 -6.08
CA GLN A 106 2.09 15.07 -5.15
C GLN A 106 1.47 15.38 -3.78
N ARG A 107 0.30 16.05 -3.75
CA ARG A 107 -0.40 16.37 -2.49
C ARG A 107 -0.74 15.13 -1.68
N GLN A 108 -1.15 14.05 -2.35
CA GLN A 108 -1.50 12.79 -1.68
C GLN A 108 -0.29 12.13 -1.00
N ILE A 109 0.91 12.25 -1.60
CA ILE A 109 2.12 11.59 -1.10
C ILE A 109 2.98 12.46 -0.18
N ASP A 110 2.67 13.76 -0.05
CA ASP A 110 3.42 14.70 0.81
C ASP A 110 3.50 14.22 2.26
N ALA A 111 2.42 13.62 2.78
CA ALA A 111 2.35 13.07 4.14
C ALA A 111 3.30 11.89 4.40
N PHE A 112 3.92 11.35 3.34
CA PHE A 112 4.85 10.21 3.40
C PHE A 112 6.30 10.63 3.18
N ASN A 113 6.61 11.92 3.07
CA ASN A 113 7.96 12.43 2.73
C ASN A 113 8.46 11.97 1.34
N LEU A 114 7.54 11.80 0.39
CA LEU A 114 7.84 11.40 -0.98
C LEU A 114 7.75 12.59 -1.95
N LYS A 115 8.51 12.53 -3.04
CA LYS A 115 8.52 13.59 -4.06
C LYS A 115 8.42 13.03 -5.47
N ILE A 116 7.53 13.58 -6.28
CA ILE A 116 7.44 13.29 -7.71
C ILE A 116 8.41 14.19 -8.47
N SER A 117 9.33 13.54 -9.18
CA SER A 117 10.30 14.17 -10.05
C SER A 117 10.03 13.79 -11.49
N THR A 118 10.47 14.68 -12.40
CA THR A 118 10.36 14.47 -13.84
C THR A 118 11.71 14.69 -14.49
N ARG A 119 12.17 13.74 -15.32
CA ARG A 119 13.46 13.82 -16.01
C ARG A 119 13.35 13.15 -17.38
N SER A 120 13.80 13.83 -18.43
CA SER A 120 13.85 13.30 -19.81
C SER A 120 12.53 12.63 -20.24
N GLY A 121 11.40 13.31 -20.04
CA GLY A 121 10.06 12.79 -20.38
C GLY A 121 9.51 11.71 -19.45
N ASN A 122 10.27 11.27 -18.44
CA ASN A 122 9.81 10.32 -17.42
C ASN A 122 9.29 11.04 -16.19
N ILE A 123 8.32 10.42 -15.52
CA ILE A 123 7.79 10.77 -14.20
C ILE A 123 8.07 9.61 -13.23
N PHE A 124 8.52 9.93 -12.02
CA PHE A 124 8.88 8.94 -10.99
C PHE A 124 8.78 9.52 -9.58
N ILE A 125 8.59 8.64 -8.60
CA ILE A 125 8.61 8.99 -7.18
C ILE A 125 10.01 8.74 -6.60
N GLN A 126 10.50 9.70 -5.82
CA GLN A 126 11.73 9.63 -5.04
C GLN A 126 11.41 9.65 -3.55
N GLY A 127 12.15 8.86 -2.78
CA GLY A 127 12.03 8.75 -1.33
C GLY A 127 12.76 7.53 -0.80
N SER A 128 12.66 7.31 0.51
CA SER A 128 13.16 6.09 1.15
C SER A 128 12.28 4.89 0.77
N GLU A 129 12.83 3.67 0.80
CA GLU A 129 12.03 2.47 0.52
C GLU A 129 10.94 2.29 1.58
N THR A 130 11.24 2.60 2.84
CA THR A 130 10.27 2.58 3.94
C THR A 130 9.12 3.55 3.70
N ASP A 131 9.41 4.78 3.26
CA ASP A 131 8.38 5.77 2.93
C ASP A 131 7.52 5.33 1.75
N ILE A 132 8.12 4.74 0.71
CA ILE A 132 7.40 4.21 -0.46
C ILE A 132 6.46 3.08 -0.04
N ARG A 133 6.94 2.10 0.75
CA ARG A 133 6.11 0.98 1.24
C ARG A 133 4.97 1.47 2.12
N ARG A 134 5.24 2.46 3.00
CA ARG A 134 4.19 3.10 3.81
C ARG A 134 3.15 3.81 2.95
N ALA A 135 3.56 4.49 1.89
CA ALA A 135 2.63 5.13 0.95
C ALA A 135 1.79 4.09 0.19
N ILE A 136 2.37 2.96 -0.21
CA ILE A 136 1.62 1.87 -0.87
C ILE A 136 0.55 1.32 0.08
N ALA A 137 0.91 0.92 1.30
CA ALA A 137 -0.03 0.42 2.29
C ALA A 137 -1.12 1.45 2.66
N GLY A 138 -0.76 2.74 2.67
CA GLY A 138 -1.65 3.84 3.01
C GLY A 138 -2.64 4.21 1.91
N LEU A 139 -2.16 4.33 0.66
CA LEU A 139 -2.88 4.99 -0.44
C LEU A 139 -3.42 4.02 -1.50
N VAL A 140 -2.84 2.83 -1.66
CA VAL A 140 -3.35 1.88 -2.65
C VAL A 140 -4.59 1.20 -2.07
N SER A 141 -5.74 1.50 -2.68
CA SER A 141 -7.08 1.11 -2.22
C SER A 141 -7.24 -0.40 -2.04
N ALA A 142 -6.56 -1.19 -2.88
CA ALA A 142 -6.45 -2.65 -2.76
C ALA A 142 -6.18 -3.10 -1.32
N PHE A 143 -5.20 -2.49 -0.65
CA PHE A 143 -4.79 -2.89 0.71
C PHE A 143 -5.74 -2.41 1.81
N SER A 144 -6.79 -1.66 1.47
CA SER A 144 -7.78 -1.14 2.43
C SER A 144 -9.06 -1.97 2.45
N ILE A 145 -9.23 -2.90 1.50
CA ILE A 145 -10.42 -3.74 1.32
C ILE A 145 -10.01 -5.24 1.38
N ILE A 146 -8.83 -5.53 1.93
CA ILE A 146 -8.34 -6.89 2.04
C ILE A 146 -9.23 -7.63 3.04
N ASP A 147 -9.85 -8.69 2.55
CA ASP A 147 -10.39 -9.77 3.36
C ASP A 147 -9.50 -11.00 3.10
N ILE A 148 -8.73 -11.38 4.13
CA ILE A 148 -7.79 -12.51 4.05
C ILE A 148 -8.52 -13.83 3.80
N ASP A 149 -9.73 -13.98 4.32
CA ASP A 149 -10.50 -15.21 4.19
C ASP A 149 -11.01 -15.35 2.75
N ASP A 150 -11.44 -14.23 2.13
CA ASP A 150 -11.94 -14.18 0.74
C ASP A 150 -10.82 -14.22 -0.32
N LEU A 151 -9.59 -13.81 0.02
CA LEU A 151 -8.41 -13.92 -0.84
C LEU A 151 -8.11 -15.37 -1.26
N SER A 152 -8.45 -16.34 -0.41
CA SER A 152 -8.33 -17.77 -0.72
C SER A 152 -9.41 -18.29 -1.68
N LEU A 153 -10.51 -17.54 -1.84
CA LEU A 153 -11.75 -17.95 -2.51
C LEU A 153 -11.99 -17.29 -3.88
N SER A 154 -10.98 -16.62 -4.46
CA SER A 154 -10.85 -16.22 -5.89
C SER A 154 -11.55 -14.94 -6.38
N THR A 155 -12.29 -14.21 -5.55
CA THR A 155 -13.02 -12.97 -5.92
C THR A 155 -12.13 -11.72 -6.09
N GLN A 156 -10.94 -11.67 -5.47
CA GLN A 156 -10.02 -10.51 -5.54
C GLN A 156 -8.88 -10.65 -6.59
N SER A 157 -8.97 -11.64 -7.49
CA SER A 157 -7.94 -11.95 -8.50
C SER A 157 -7.61 -10.80 -9.47
N ALA A 158 -8.49 -9.82 -9.62
CA ALA A 158 -8.24 -8.63 -10.44
C ALA A 158 -7.25 -7.64 -9.78
N ILE A 159 -7.05 -7.73 -8.47
CA ILE A 159 -6.28 -6.77 -7.66
C ILE A 159 -4.95 -7.36 -7.22
N PHE A 160 -4.96 -8.62 -6.81
CA PHE A 160 -3.79 -9.33 -6.32
C PHE A 160 -3.45 -10.52 -7.23
N ASP A 161 -2.15 -10.75 -7.43
CA ASP A 161 -1.63 -11.99 -8.02
C ASP A 161 -1.99 -13.14 -7.08
N SER A 162 -2.94 -13.98 -7.51
CA SER A 162 -3.48 -15.07 -6.69
C SER A 162 -2.40 -16.05 -6.24
N ASN A 163 -1.39 -16.33 -7.07
CA ASN A 163 -0.32 -17.25 -6.70
C ASN A 163 0.57 -16.64 -5.61
N LEU A 164 0.88 -15.34 -5.73
CA LEU A 164 1.65 -14.63 -4.71
C LEU A 164 0.86 -14.53 -3.40
N ALA A 165 -0.43 -14.18 -3.47
CA ALA A 165 -1.28 -14.08 -2.30
C ALA A 165 -1.36 -15.42 -1.55
N LEU A 166 -1.66 -16.52 -2.25
CA LEU A 166 -1.70 -17.86 -1.66
C LEU A 166 -0.37 -18.28 -1.05
N PHE A 167 0.74 -17.96 -1.72
CA PHE A 167 2.08 -18.20 -1.18
C PHE A 167 2.30 -17.45 0.14
N ILE A 168 1.99 -16.16 0.21
CA ILE A 168 2.14 -15.35 1.44
C ILE A 168 1.24 -15.87 2.56
N LEU A 169 -0.01 -16.24 2.26
CA LEU A 169 -0.92 -16.82 3.26
C LEU A 169 -0.38 -18.12 3.83
N LYS A 170 0.26 -18.96 2.99
CA LYS A 170 0.94 -20.16 3.45
C LYS A 170 2.12 -19.84 4.38
N GLU A 171 2.90 -18.82 4.07
CA GLU A 171 4.00 -18.37 4.95
C GLU A 171 3.48 -17.87 6.31
N ILE A 172 2.42 -17.07 6.33
CA ILE A 172 1.80 -16.63 7.59
C ILE A 172 1.32 -17.83 8.41
N LYS A 173 0.65 -18.79 7.78
CA LYS A 173 0.19 -20.00 8.45
C LYS A 173 1.34 -20.84 9.04
N LYS A 174 2.46 -20.96 8.33
CA LYS A 174 3.66 -21.63 8.89
C LYS A 174 4.15 -20.94 10.17
N ILE A 175 4.18 -19.60 10.18
CA ILE A 175 4.58 -18.83 11.37
C ILE A 175 3.62 -19.14 12.52
N GLU A 176 2.30 -19.11 12.28
CA GLU A 176 1.29 -19.42 13.32
C GLU A 176 1.44 -20.84 13.87
N ASP A 177 1.65 -21.82 12.98
CA ASP A 177 1.86 -23.23 13.35
C ASP A 177 3.14 -23.42 14.18
N HIS A 178 4.26 -22.79 13.78
CA HIS A 178 5.54 -22.88 14.50
C HIS A 178 5.52 -22.16 15.85
N LEU A 179 4.84 -21.02 15.94
CA LEU A 179 4.68 -20.27 17.17
C LEU A 179 3.58 -20.85 18.07
N ASN A 180 2.77 -21.79 17.56
CA ASN A 180 1.58 -22.31 18.21
C ASN A 180 0.66 -21.17 18.73
N ALA A 181 0.48 -20.15 17.88
CA ALA A 181 -0.21 -18.91 18.21
C ALA A 181 -0.90 -18.33 16.97
N GLU A 182 -2.12 -17.87 17.14
CA GLU A 182 -2.89 -17.23 16.07
C GLU A 182 -2.54 -15.74 15.97
N LEU A 183 -2.52 -15.22 14.75
CA LEU A 183 -2.31 -13.82 14.44
C LEU A 183 -3.67 -13.11 14.35
N PRO A 184 -4.07 -12.33 15.37
CA PRO A 184 -5.40 -11.74 15.41
C PRO A 184 -5.57 -10.65 14.35
N TYR A 185 -6.82 -10.43 13.92
CA TYR A 185 -7.18 -9.22 13.19
C TYR A 185 -6.94 -7.96 14.04
N PRO A 186 -6.45 -6.84 13.47
CA PRO A 186 -6.06 -6.61 12.08
C PRO A 186 -4.58 -6.88 11.76
N TYR A 187 -3.85 -7.57 12.64
CA TYR A 187 -2.41 -7.79 12.49
C TYR A 187 -2.10 -8.74 11.34
N ASN A 188 -2.94 -9.75 11.11
CA ASN A 188 -2.87 -10.62 9.93
C ASN A 188 -2.90 -9.83 8.61
N VAL A 189 -3.83 -8.87 8.47
CA VAL A 189 -3.93 -7.99 7.29
C VAL A 189 -2.69 -7.13 7.12
N ASN A 190 -2.10 -6.64 8.21
CA ASN A 190 -0.88 -5.83 8.14
C ASN A 190 0.34 -6.65 7.73
N ILE A 191 0.53 -7.85 8.30
CA ILE A 191 1.63 -8.75 7.91
C ILE A 191 1.48 -9.15 6.45
N PHE A 192 0.28 -9.57 6.04
CA PHE A 192 -0.01 -9.91 4.65
C PHE A 192 0.31 -8.74 3.71
N SER A 193 -0.20 -7.55 4.01
CA SER A 193 0.04 -6.35 3.20
C SER A 193 1.53 -6.02 3.13
N HIS A 194 2.25 -6.13 4.24
CA HIS A 194 3.68 -5.88 4.30
C HIS A 194 4.46 -6.84 3.39
N LEU A 195 4.23 -8.15 3.53
CA LEU A 195 4.88 -9.18 2.73
C LEU A 195 4.52 -9.02 1.25
N TYR A 196 3.26 -8.78 0.93
CA TYR A 196 2.79 -8.62 -0.45
C TYR A 196 3.47 -7.43 -1.13
N ILE A 197 3.48 -6.27 -0.46
CA ILE A 197 4.17 -5.08 -0.95
C ILE A 197 5.66 -5.35 -1.11
N MET A 198 6.30 -5.98 -0.12
CA MET A 198 7.73 -6.31 -0.18
C MET A 198 8.04 -7.17 -1.41
N VAL A 199 7.30 -8.25 -1.65
CA VAL A 199 7.53 -9.13 -2.80
C VAL A 199 7.29 -8.42 -4.12
N GLU A 200 6.22 -7.64 -4.25
CA GLU A 200 5.93 -6.85 -5.45
C GLU A 200 7.03 -5.82 -5.74
N ARG A 201 7.55 -5.17 -4.70
CA ARG A 201 8.67 -4.22 -4.79
C ARG A 201 9.96 -4.93 -5.21
N LEU A 202 10.24 -6.12 -4.67
CA LEU A 202 11.38 -6.94 -5.06
C LEU A 202 11.27 -7.41 -6.53
N ARG A 203 10.09 -7.83 -6.99
CA ARG A 203 9.86 -8.22 -8.39
C ARG A 203 10.12 -7.08 -9.38
N LYS A 204 9.65 -5.86 -9.07
CA LYS A 204 9.71 -4.69 -9.97
C LYS A 204 11.00 -3.88 -9.83
N GLY A 205 11.64 -3.96 -8.67
CA GLY A 205 12.83 -3.19 -8.28
C GLY A 205 14.15 -3.94 -8.51
N ASN A 206 15.06 -3.31 -9.25
CA ASN A 206 16.48 -3.68 -9.30
C ASN A 206 17.27 -2.72 -8.41
N ARG A 207 17.00 -2.68 -7.11
CA ARG A 207 17.81 -1.89 -6.17
C ARG A 207 18.47 -2.77 -5.14
N LYS A 208 19.76 -2.49 -4.91
CA LYS A 208 20.44 -2.73 -3.64
C LYS A 208 19.89 -1.71 -2.65
N ILE A 209 19.36 -2.17 -1.52
CA ILE A 209 18.80 -1.30 -0.49
C ILE A 209 19.99 -0.70 0.26
N SER A 210 20.51 0.42 -0.24
CA SER A 210 21.49 1.20 0.52
C SER A 210 20.75 2.08 1.51
N GLN A 211 20.12 1.46 2.51
CA GLN A 211 19.69 2.19 3.70
C GLN A 211 20.35 1.57 4.91
N SER A 212 21.13 2.42 5.60
CA SER A 212 21.41 2.25 7.00
C SER A 212 20.10 2.40 7.76
N LEU A 213 19.31 1.33 7.84
CA LEU A 213 18.51 1.20 9.04
C LEU A 213 19.48 1.12 10.21
N VAL A 214 19.13 1.81 11.29
CA VAL A 214 19.69 1.52 12.59
C VAL A 214 19.48 0.02 12.79
N ARG A 215 20.55 -0.78 12.73
CA ARG A 215 20.50 -2.14 13.27
C ARG A 215 20.06 -1.95 14.72
N PHE A 216 18.80 -2.29 15.01
CA PHE A 216 18.26 -2.11 16.34
C PHE A 216 18.84 -3.25 17.18
N ASN A 217 19.96 -2.92 17.82
CA ASN A 217 20.67 -3.77 18.75
C ASN A 217 19.95 -3.70 20.10
N ASP A 218 18.71 -4.19 20.15
CA ASP A 218 18.10 -4.54 21.43
C ASP A 218 18.75 -5.86 21.84
N ASN A 219 19.47 -5.86 22.96
CA ASN A 219 20.06 -7.08 23.56
C ASN A 219 18.99 -8.11 24.02
N ASN A 220 17.71 -7.86 23.73
CA ASN A 220 16.54 -8.68 24.04
C ASN A 220 15.74 -8.95 22.75
N ASN A 221 16.41 -9.35 21.68
CA ASN A 221 15.70 -9.78 20.47
C ASN A 221 15.00 -11.11 20.74
N ASP A 222 13.75 -11.23 20.29
CA ASP A 222 13.03 -12.50 20.32
C ASP A 222 13.65 -13.42 19.26
N GLU A 223 14.49 -14.35 19.69
CA GLU A 223 15.22 -15.27 18.82
C GLU A 223 14.28 -16.14 17.98
N VAL A 224 13.10 -16.47 18.50
CA VAL A 224 12.11 -17.28 17.79
C VAL A 224 11.53 -16.47 16.64
N LEU A 225 11.07 -15.24 16.89
CA LEU A 225 10.56 -14.37 15.83
C LEU A 225 11.61 -13.99 14.80
N LEU A 226 12.86 -13.80 15.22
CA LEU A 226 13.97 -13.56 14.30
C LEU A 226 14.23 -14.78 13.40
N THR A 227 14.18 -15.99 13.96
CA THR A 227 14.33 -17.24 13.21
C THR A 227 13.20 -17.41 12.19
N GLU A 228 11.94 -17.17 12.58
CA GLU A 228 10.81 -17.20 11.64
C GLU A 228 10.96 -16.14 10.54
N SER A 229 11.45 -14.95 10.87
CA SER A 229 11.72 -13.92 9.86
C SER A 229 12.76 -14.39 8.84
N CYS A 230 13.84 -15.03 9.29
CA CYS A 230 14.85 -15.61 8.39
C CYS A 230 14.26 -16.69 7.48
N ASN A 231 13.44 -17.58 8.03
CA ASN A 231 12.80 -18.67 7.29
C ASN A 231 11.90 -18.14 6.17
N VAL A 232 11.03 -17.18 6.49
CA VAL A 232 10.12 -16.57 5.51
C VAL A 232 10.88 -15.83 4.42
N ILE A 233 11.92 -15.05 4.76
CA ILE A 233 12.73 -14.35 3.75
C ILE A 233 13.47 -15.34 2.85
N LYS A 234 13.93 -16.47 3.39
CA LYS A 234 14.53 -17.54 2.59
C LYS A 234 13.51 -18.16 1.63
N ASP A 235 12.31 -18.47 2.10
CA ASP A 235 11.25 -19.04 1.26
C ASP A 235 10.83 -18.05 0.16
N ILE A 236 10.80 -16.75 0.45
CA ILE A 236 10.56 -15.69 -0.56
C ILE A 236 11.72 -15.60 -1.56
N SER A 237 12.97 -15.73 -1.10
CA SER A 237 14.17 -15.74 -1.94
C SER A 237 14.11 -16.89 -2.95
N ASP A 238 13.73 -18.08 -2.47
CA ASP A 238 13.58 -19.29 -3.29
C ASP A 238 12.40 -19.13 -4.27
N TYR A 239 11.26 -18.62 -3.80
CA TYR A 239 10.08 -18.33 -4.64
C TYR A 239 10.38 -17.34 -5.77
N LEU A 240 11.21 -16.31 -5.51
CA LEU A 240 11.61 -15.32 -6.51
C LEU A 240 12.83 -15.75 -7.35
N GLY A 241 13.51 -16.83 -6.98
CA GLY A 241 14.74 -17.29 -7.63
C GLY A 241 15.89 -16.27 -7.58
N ARG A 242 15.96 -15.44 -6.52
CA ARG A 242 16.99 -14.40 -6.39
C ARG A 242 17.34 -14.14 -4.93
N LYS A 243 18.59 -13.72 -4.70
CA LYS A 243 19.03 -13.26 -3.38
C LYS A 243 18.27 -11.99 -2.95
N ILE A 244 17.87 -12.00 -1.69
CA ILE A 244 17.23 -10.89 -0.98
C ILE A 244 18.24 -10.33 0.03
N ASP A 245 18.15 -9.03 0.29
CA ASP A 245 19.02 -8.31 1.22
C ASP A 245 18.60 -8.60 2.67
N ASP A 246 19.57 -8.82 3.57
CA ASP A 246 19.31 -9.19 4.97
C ASP A 246 18.47 -8.15 5.71
N ILE A 247 18.46 -6.89 5.25
CA ILE A 247 17.61 -5.83 5.79
C ILE A 247 16.11 -6.17 5.73
N GLU A 248 15.69 -7.05 4.81
CA GLU A 248 14.29 -7.52 4.75
C GLU A 248 13.93 -8.42 5.92
N ILE A 249 14.90 -9.13 6.50
CA ILE A 249 14.71 -9.91 7.73
C ILE A 249 14.39 -8.96 8.88
N ASP A 250 15.14 -7.87 9.01
CA ASP A 250 14.92 -6.86 10.05
C ASP A 250 13.53 -6.19 9.89
N TYR A 251 13.10 -5.93 8.65
CA TYR A 251 11.76 -5.39 8.38
C TYR A 251 10.67 -6.36 8.81
N LEU A 252 10.74 -7.62 8.39
CA LEU A 252 9.74 -8.63 8.75
C LEU A 252 9.70 -8.85 10.26
N TYR A 253 10.86 -8.96 10.91
CA TYR A 253 10.97 -9.11 12.35
C TYR A 253 10.26 -7.98 13.10
N GLN A 254 10.44 -6.73 12.69
CA GLN A 254 9.74 -5.60 13.32
C GLN A 254 8.23 -5.72 13.19
N TYR A 255 7.75 -6.18 12.04
CA TYR A 255 6.33 -6.41 11.81
C TYR A 255 5.80 -7.56 12.67
N LEU A 256 6.48 -8.70 12.74
CA LEU A 256 6.08 -9.84 13.57
C LEU A 256 6.11 -9.50 15.06
N TYR A 257 7.18 -8.88 15.56
CA TYR A 257 7.27 -8.45 16.96
C TYR A 257 6.18 -7.43 17.31
N SER A 258 5.85 -6.53 16.39
CA SER A 258 4.77 -5.58 16.58
C SER A 258 3.37 -6.20 16.51
N SER A 259 3.29 -7.44 16.04
CA SER A 259 2.06 -8.20 15.88
C SER A 259 1.77 -8.99 17.14
N ARG A 260 0.55 -8.84 17.67
CA ARG A 260 0.16 -9.39 18.96
C ARG A 260 -0.26 -10.85 18.81
N PHE A 261 0.69 -11.75 18.56
CA PHE A 261 0.42 -13.19 18.57
C PHE A 261 -0.28 -13.60 19.86
N GLN A 262 -1.37 -14.35 19.74
CA GLN A 262 -2.09 -14.88 20.89
C GLN A 262 -1.39 -16.14 21.38
N LEU A 263 -0.38 -15.98 22.23
CA LEU A 263 0.37 -17.10 22.79
C LEU A 263 -0.52 -17.94 23.72
N ASN A 264 -0.57 -19.24 23.46
CA ASN A 264 -1.10 -20.22 24.40
C ASN A 264 -0.19 -20.22 25.64
N SER A 265 -0.74 -19.77 26.76
CA SER A 265 0.01 -19.32 27.93
C SER A 265 0.89 -20.41 28.55
N GLN A 266 2.21 -20.21 28.56
CA GLN A 266 3.05 -20.74 29.65
C GLN A 266 4.06 -19.70 30.11
N GLN A 267 4.11 -19.58 31.44
CA GLN A 267 4.87 -18.65 32.26
C GLN A 267 6.36 -18.63 31.88
N GLN A 268 6.77 -17.63 31.11
CA GLN A 268 8.15 -17.17 31.13
C GLN A 268 8.20 -15.81 31.82
N LYS A 269 9.29 -15.53 32.54
CA LYS A 269 9.56 -14.19 33.06
C LYS A 269 9.63 -13.23 31.87
N VAL A 270 8.58 -12.43 31.70
CA VAL A 270 8.51 -11.49 30.58
C VAL A 270 9.47 -10.35 30.89
N GLN A 271 10.56 -10.26 30.12
CA GLN A 271 11.53 -9.19 30.26
C GLN A 271 11.22 -8.06 29.29
N PHE A 272 10.67 -6.96 29.83
CA PHE A 272 10.36 -5.77 29.06
C PHE A 272 11.56 -4.84 28.94
N SER A 273 11.59 -4.04 27.87
CA SER A 273 12.59 -2.98 27.72
C SER A 273 12.42 -1.92 28.82
N LYS A 274 13.52 -1.26 29.21
CA LYS A 274 13.47 -0.19 30.23
C LYS A 274 12.47 0.91 29.89
N ARG A 275 12.33 1.24 28.60
CA ARG A 275 11.37 2.23 28.09
C ARG A 275 9.94 1.74 28.24
N ALA A 276 9.65 0.49 27.88
CA ALA A 276 8.31 -0.09 28.05
C ALA A 276 7.91 -0.14 29.54
N VAL A 277 8.85 -0.52 30.42
CA VAL A 277 8.64 -0.50 31.87
C VAL A 277 8.32 0.91 32.37
N ALA A 278 9.13 1.91 31.98
CA ALA A 278 8.94 3.29 32.42
C ALA A 278 7.57 3.86 31.99
N ILE A 279 7.16 3.61 30.74
CA ILE A 279 5.89 4.11 30.20
C ILE A 279 4.70 3.36 30.83
N THR A 280 4.82 2.05 31.03
CA THR A 280 3.78 1.26 31.72
C THR A 280 3.57 1.78 33.14
N LYS A 281 4.66 2.00 33.90
CA LYS A 281 4.58 2.58 35.24
C LYS A 281 3.94 3.96 35.23
N PHE A 282 4.33 4.83 34.29
CA PHE A 282 3.74 6.16 34.13
C PHE A 282 2.21 6.09 33.99
N TYR A 283 1.68 5.26 33.08
CA TYR A 283 0.23 5.14 32.91
C TYR A 283 -0.47 4.57 34.14
N LEU A 284 0.09 3.55 34.79
CA LEU A 284 -0.50 2.99 36.02
C LEU A 284 -0.56 4.01 37.16
N THR A 285 0.43 4.89 37.25
CA THR A 285 0.46 5.99 38.23
C THR A 285 -0.58 7.06 37.90
N GLU A 286 -0.64 7.54 36.65
CA GLU A 286 -1.60 8.57 36.23
C GLU A 286 -3.06 8.09 36.31
N MET A 287 -3.30 6.79 36.12
CA MET A 287 -4.62 6.17 36.30
C MET A 287 -4.94 5.81 37.76
N GLU A 288 -4.11 6.24 38.71
CA GLU A 288 -4.27 6.03 40.15
C GLU A 288 -4.33 4.55 40.60
N MET A 289 -3.92 3.61 39.74
CA MET A 289 -4.00 2.18 40.02
C MET A 289 -3.01 1.73 41.10
N THR A 290 -1.96 2.51 41.34
CA THR A 290 -0.95 2.23 42.36
C THR A 290 -1.29 2.80 43.75
N LYS A 291 -2.44 3.48 43.92
CA LYS A 291 -2.83 4.09 45.20
C LYS A 291 -3.21 3.06 46.27
N TRP A 292 -3.79 1.94 45.87
CA TRP A 292 -4.39 0.96 46.77
C TRP A 292 -3.60 -0.34 46.86
N GLN A 293 -2.70 -0.59 45.91
CA GLN A 293 -1.85 -1.77 45.90
C GLN A 293 -0.53 -1.46 45.18
N LYS A 294 0.57 -2.02 45.69
CA LYS A 294 1.87 -1.99 45.00
C LYS A 294 1.81 -2.95 43.81
N ILE A 295 1.88 -2.39 42.61
CA ILE A 295 1.93 -3.15 41.36
C ILE A 295 3.41 -3.36 41.01
N ASP A 296 3.88 -4.61 41.08
CA ASP A 296 5.23 -4.98 40.64
C ASP A 296 5.25 -5.36 39.15
N GLU A 297 6.46 -5.45 38.58
CA GLU A 297 6.66 -5.74 37.14
C GLU A 297 6.29 -7.18 36.73
N GLN A 298 6.02 -8.06 37.70
CA GLN A 298 5.59 -9.44 37.47
C GLN A 298 4.09 -9.63 37.75
N SER A 299 3.41 -8.59 38.22
CA SER A 299 1.96 -8.62 38.46
C SER A 299 1.19 -8.77 37.14
N PRO A 300 0.05 -9.47 37.13
CA PRO A 300 -0.75 -9.66 35.91
C PRO A 300 -1.11 -8.34 35.22
N VAL A 301 -1.56 -7.34 35.98
CA VAL A 301 -1.95 -6.02 35.45
C VAL A 301 -0.78 -5.31 34.77
N PHE A 302 0.43 -5.40 35.35
CA PHE A 302 1.61 -4.81 34.73
C PHE A 302 2.00 -5.55 33.47
N ILE A 303 2.09 -6.89 33.53
CA ILE A 303 2.47 -7.72 32.40
C ILE A 303 1.50 -7.48 31.23
N ASP A 304 0.20 -7.48 31.50
CA ASP A 304 -0.83 -7.23 30.49
C ASP A 304 -0.62 -5.87 29.82
N LEU A 305 -0.56 -4.79 30.61
CA LEU A 305 -0.39 -3.44 30.04
C LEU A 305 0.96 -3.30 29.31
N ALA A 306 2.05 -3.84 29.86
CA ALA A 306 3.37 -3.80 29.22
C ALA A 306 3.41 -4.60 27.91
N ASN A 307 2.66 -5.70 27.82
CA ASN A 307 2.45 -6.46 26.59
C ASN A 307 1.63 -5.68 25.54
N HIS A 308 0.84 -4.68 25.95
CA HIS A 308 0.20 -3.74 25.03
C HIS A 308 1.13 -2.57 24.65
N ILE A 309 1.87 -2.01 25.61
CA ILE A 309 2.74 -0.85 25.42
C ILE A 309 3.97 -1.20 24.58
N SER A 310 4.59 -2.36 24.77
CA SER A 310 5.82 -2.73 24.07
C SER A 310 5.64 -2.77 22.54
N PRO A 311 4.60 -3.43 21.99
CA PRO A 311 4.31 -3.37 20.56
C PRO A 311 3.91 -1.97 20.08
N LEU A 312 3.23 -1.16 20.90
CA LEU A 312 2.87 0.22 20.54
C LEU A 312 4.12 1.10 20.34
N LEU A 313 5.07 1.04 21.28
CA LEU A 313 6.32 1.79 21.18
C LEU A 313 7.13 1.36 19.96
N ARG A 314 7.20 0.05 19.70
CA ARG A 314 7.91 -0.46 18.52
C ARG A 314 7.26 0.04 17.23
N ARG A 315 5.92 0.06 17.15
CA ARG A 315 5.22 0.62 15.98
C ARG A 315 5.52 2.10 15.78
N LEU A 316 5.62 2.88 16.86
CA LEU A 316 6.00 4.30 16.78
C LEU A 316 7.42 4.47 16.24
N ASP A 317 8.38 3.71 16.77
CA ASP A 317 9.78 3.79 16.36
C ASP A 317 9.97 3.35 14.89
N SER A 318 9.32 2.26 14.49
CA SER A 318 9.34 1.69 13.13
C SER A 318 8.37 2.38 12.16
N LYS A 319 7.58 3.37 12.61
CA LYS A 319 6.52 4.05 11.84
C LYS A 319 5.51 3.10 11.19
N ILE A 320 5.25 1.95 11.82
CA ILE A 320 4.27 0.94 11.38
C ILE A 320 2.87 1.46 11.74
N ARG A 321 1.99 1.55 10.74
CA ARG A 321 0.58 1.92 10.93
C ARG A 321 -0.29 0.68 10.82
N ILE A 322 -1.22 0.53 11.76
CA ILE A 322 -2.27 -0.48 11.70
C ILE A 322 -3.52 0.17 11.13
N LYS A 323 -4.01 -0.34 9.99
CA LYS A 323 -5.35 0.00 9.52
C LYS A 323 -6.34 -0.89 10.26
N ILE A 324 -7.31 -0.26 10.91
CA ILE A 324 -8.52 -0.91 11.40
C ILE A 324 -9.57 -0.60 10.34
N ILE A 325 -9.99 -1.62 9.58
CA ILE A 325 -11.17 -1.50 8.72
C ILE A 325 -12.35 -1.67 9.68
N CYS A 326 -13.08 -0.58 9.92
CA CYS A 326 -14.29 -0.57 10.76
C CYS A 326 -15.53 -0.89 9.94
#